data_AF-A0A0D6KUZ2-F1
#
_entry.id   AF-A0A0D6KUZ2-F1
#
_cell.length_a   1.000
_cell.length_b   1.000
_cell.length_c   1.000
_cell.angle_alpha   90.00
_cell.angle_beta   90.00
_cell.angle_gamma   90.00
#
_symmetry.space_group_name_H-M   'P 1'
#
loop_
_entity.id
_entity.type
_entity.pdbx_description
1 polymer ?
#
loop_
_entity_poly.entity_id
_entity_poly.type
_entity_poly.pdbx_seq_one_letter_code
_entity_poly.pdbx_strand_id
1 'polypeptide(L)'
;MLQDFSNLPYLNLIDKQKLPEYSAIYFAVASGQVLYIGQAVNLRNRWQNHHRLPQLEAINRRCQVKLFWLNCLQNELNELERQYIQFYCPTLNQTKVPQKNLSPSFQMLTLSLKKLNERVLVFGICPASEKLPLKTLVIGYLANYTETRLATTLVRKSLQAVNRKPNSLFRWIEYDRLRNGARWLTRCNGIETRLIPWFQERIMHNPSMYSVMEEKRFGVWSSIPLDEYEKMRQDVKAMSFTERLELARNSEIGWKLFPLECGSQLRVVSGVKILCLTSEQLEILVDKHPYIQEQHPGICAIDEDPVPKLLF
;
A
#
# COMPACT_ATOMS: atom_id res chain seq x y z
N MET A 1 -3.20 0.33 48.74
CA MET A 1 -2.11 -0.45 49.37
C MET A 1 -1.51 -1.31 48.26
N LEU A 2 -0.21 -1.20 47.97
CA LEU A 2 0.43 -1.96 46.88
C LEU A 2 0.48 -3.44 47.26
N GLN A 3 -0.14 -4.31 46.46
CA GLN A 3 -0.16 -5.74 46.71
C GLN A 3 1.20 -6.40 46.42
N ASP A 4 1.58 -7.36 47.25
CA ASP A 4 2.73 -8.22 47.01
C ASP A 4 2.46 -9.16 45.81
N PHE A 5 3.41 -9.19 44.85
CA PHE A 5 3.35 -10.04 43.65
C PHE A 5 3.19 -11.52 43.99
N SER A 6 3.68 -11.96 45.16
CA SER A 6 3.61 -13.34 45.63
C SER A 6 2.19 -13.91 45.66
N ASN A 7 1.18 -13.03 45.78
CA ASN A 7 -0.23 -13.42 45.89
C ASN A 7 -1.04 -13.22 44.60
N LEU A 8 -0.42 -12.70 43.53
CA LEU A 8 -1.10 -12.47 42.27
C LEU A 8 -1.08 -13.73 41.38
N PRO A 9 -2.19 -14.05 40.70
CA PRO A 9 -2.18 -15.10 39.69
C PRO A 9 -1.22 -14.73 38.55
N TYR A 10 -0.53 -15.74 38.03
CA TYR A 10 0.42 -15.55 36.93
C TYR A 10 0.42 -16.70 35.92
N LEU A 11 0.92 -16.41 34.73
CA LEU A 11 1.26 -17.40 33.71
C LEU A 11 2.56 -17.03 32.99
N ASN A 12 3.18 -18.00 32.34
CA ASN A 12 4.32 -17.70 31.47
C ASN A 12 3.83 -16.99 30.20
N LEU A 13 4.63 -16.09 29.62
CA LEU A 13 4.25 -15.34 28.41
C LEU A 13 3.78 -16.27 27.25
N ILE A 14 4.35 -17.47 27.15
CA ILE A 14 3.99 -18.48 26.15
C ILE A 14 2.53 -18.93 26.30
N ASP A 15 2.03 -18.99 27.54
CA ASP A 15 0.68 -19.41 27.89
C ASP A 15 -0.35 -18.27 27.84
N LYS A 16 -0.02 -17.10 27.27
CA LYS A 16 -0.90 -15.90 27.26
C LYS A 16 -2.32 -16.13 26.74
N GLN A 17 -2.55 -17.18 25.95
CA GLN A 17 -3.90 -17.55 25.49
C GLN A 17 -4.83 -17.97 26.64
N LYS A 18 -4.28 -18.43 27.77
CA LYS A 18 -5.02 -18.86 28.96
C LYS A 18 -5.39 -17.70 29.91
N LEU A 19 -5.05 -16.45 29.55
CA LEU A 19 -5.42 -15.28 30.35
C LEU A 19 -6.95 -15.19 30.52
N PRO A 20 -7.43 -14.59 31.63
CA PRO A 20 -8.85 -14.42 31.89
C PRO A 20 -9.50 -13.33 31.05
N GLU A 21 -10.84 -13.36 30.97
CA GLU A 21 -11.66 -12.43 30.17
C GLU A 21 -12.31 -11.33 31.02
N TYR A 22 -11.61 -10.84 32.06
CA TYR A 22 -12.08 -9.74 32.91
C TYR A 22 -11.10 -8.56 32.90
N SER A 23 -11.51 -7.47 33.55
CA SER A 23 -10.73 -6.24 33.68
C SER A 23 -9.61 -6.38 34.70
N ALA A 24 -8.41 -5.94 34.35
CA ALA A 24 -7.25 -6.09 35.20
C ALA A 24 -6.14 -5.09 34.90
N ILE A 25 -5.32 -4.81 35.91
CA ILE A 25 -3.94 -4.34 35.73
C ILE A 25 -3.04 -5.56 35.57
N TYR A 26 -2.17 -5.56 34.58
CA TYR A 26 -1.24 -6.65 34.34
C TYR A 26 0.21 -6.18 34.33
N PHE A 27 1.10 -7.10 34.72
CA PHE A 27 2.52 -6.85 34.92
C PHE A 27 3.31 -7.90 34.16
N ALA A 28 4.21 -7.49 33.28
CA ALA A 28 5.21 -8.37 32.70
C ALA A 28 6.49 -8.31 33.53
N VAL A 29 6.90 -9.43 34.09
CA VAL A 29 8.01 -9.53 35.05
C VAL A 29 9.03 -10.55 34.56
N ALA A 30 10.32 -10.22 34.63
CA ALA A 30 11.41 -11.15 34.36
C ALA A 30 12.54 -10.92 35.36
N SER A 31 13.20 -11.98 35.84
CA SER A 31 14.25 -11.90 36.87
C SER A 31 13.89 -11.04 38.09
N GLY A 32 12.62 -11.05 38.53
CA GLY A 32 12.16 -10.25 39.66
C GLY A 32 11.97 -8.76 39.37
N GLN A 33 12.17 -8.30 38.13
CA GLN A 33 11.97 -6.91 37.71
C GLN A 33 10.68 -6.75 36.91
N VAL A 34 9.88 -5.74 37.25
CA VAL A 34 8.72 -5.33 36.44
C VAL A 34 9.19 -4.60 35.19
N LEU A 35 9.00 -5.23 34.03
CA LEU A 35 9.41 -4.70 32.74
C LEU A 35 8.36 -3.77 32.13
N TYR A 36 7.09 -4.14 32.29
CA TYR A 36 5.95 -3.45 31.70
C TYR A 36 4.70 -3.60 32.56
N ILE A 37 3.89 -2.54 32.61
CA ILE A 37 2.58 -2.51 33.25
C ILE A 37 1.57 -1.99 32.25
N GLY A 38 0.40 -2.60 32.20
CA GLY A 38 -0.70 -2.12 31.39
C GLY A 38 -2.06 -2.41 32.01
N GLN A 39 -3.09 -1.77 31.49
CA GLN A 39 -4.49 -2.07 31.81
C GLN A 39 -5.24 -2.78 30.68
N ALA A 40 -6.28 -3.53 31.04
CA ALA A 40 -7.22 -4.13 30.10
C ALA A 40 -8.63 -4.19 30.67
N VAL A 41 -9.65 -3.94 29.83
CA VAL A 41 -11.05 -4.27 30.14
C VAL A 41 -11.32 -5.77 29.98
N ASN A 42 -10.61 -6.40 29.04
CA ASN A 42 -10.58 -7.84 28.86
C ASN A 42 -9.13 -8.26 28.62
N LEU A 43 -8.53 -8.91 29.62
CA LEU A 43 -7.11 -9.22 29.62
C LEU A 43 -6.72 -10.18 28.49
N ARG A 44 -7.46 -11.26 28.25
CA ARG A 44 -7.22 -12.19 27.14
C ARG A 44 -7.20 -11.48 25.78
N ASN A 45 -8.23 -10.66 25.50
CA ASN A 45 -8.34 -9.95 24.22
C ASN A 45 -7.21 -8.92 24.05
N ARG A 46 -6.82 -8.23 25.12
CA ARG A 46 -5.69 -7.28 25.09
C ARG A 46 -4.39 -7.94 24.64
N TRP A 47 -4.21 -9.23 24.97
CA TRP A 47 -2.99 -9.98 24.68
C TRP A 47 -2.94 -10.66 23.30
N GLN A 48 -4.02 -10.64 22.52
CA GLN A 48 -4.02 -11.18 21.15
C GLN A 48 -3.13 -10.37 20.19
N ASN A 49 -3.20 -9.03 20.28
CA ASN A 49 -2.45 -8.10 19.43
C ASN A 49 -1.64 -7.11 20.28
N HIS A 50 -1.03 -7.61 21.36
CA HIS A 50 -0.34 -6.75 22.30
C HIS A 50 0.87 -6.06 21.67
N HIS A 51 0.86 -4.74 21.65
CA HIS A 51 1.85 -3.91 20.95
C HIS A 51 3.29 -4.06 21.48
N ARG A 52 3.48 -4.47 22.76
CA ARG A 52 4.80 -4.80 23.34
C ARG A 52 5.19 -6.27 23.21
N LEU A 53 4.35 -7.14 22.65
CA LEU A 53 4.62 -8.57 22.58
C LEU A 53 5.98 -8.90 21.93
N PRO A 54 6.41 -8.27 20.82
CA PRO A 54 7.71 -8.57 20.23
C PRO A 54 8.89 -8.28 21.17
N GLN A 55 8.84 -7.19 21.94
CA GLN A 55 9.88 -6.85 22.92
C GLN A 55 9.92 -7.88 24.06
N LEU A 56 8.74 -8.24 24.57
CA LEU A 56 8.61 -9.22 25.64
C LEU A 56 9.04 -10.63 25.18
N GLU A 57 8.73 -11.03 23.95
CA GLU A 57 9.19 -12.30 23.38
C GLU A 57 10.71 -12.32 23.18
N ALA A 58 11.32 -11.21 22.75
CA ALA A 58 12.77 -11.10 22.64
C ALA A 58 13.47 -11.25 24.01
N ILE A 59 12.90 -10.65 25.06
CA ILE A 59 13.37 -10.82 26.44
C ILE A 59 13.14 -12.27 26.91
N ASN A 60 11.97 -12.84 26.62
CA ASN A 60 11.60 -14.20 26.99
C ASN A 60 12.56 -15.29 26.48
N ARG A 61 13.21 -15.05 25.32
CA ARG A 61 14.25 -15.95 24.79
C ARG A 61 15.51 -16.01 25.66
N ARG A 62 15.77 -14.99 26.47
CA ARG A 62 16.95 -14.87 27.33
C ARG A 62 16.61 -15.09 28.80
N CYS A 63 15.44 -14.63 29.23
CA CYS A 63 14.94 -14.78 30.59
C CYS A 63 13.43 -14.93 30.57
N GLN A 64 12.90 -15.94 31.27
CA GLN A 64 11.48 -16.25 31.32
C GLN A 64 10.66 -15.03 31.79
N VAL A 65 9.74 -14.59 30.95
CA VAL A 65 8.78 -13.53 31.25
C VAL A 65 7.50 -14.16 31.80
N LYS A 66 7.09 -13.71 32.98
CA LYS A 66 5.82 -14.06 33.63
C LYS A 66 4.86 -12.89 33.54
N LEU A 67 3.59 -13.19 33.30
CA LEU A 67 2.50 -12.23 33.28
C LEU A 67 1.68 -12.39 34.56
N PHE A 68 1.75 -11.40 35.45
CA PHE A 68 0.92 -11.31 36.64
C PHE A 68 -0.26 -10.37 36.37
N TRP A 69 -1.36 -10.52 37.10
CA TRP A 69 -2.47 -9.58 36.99
C TRP A 69 -3.26 -9.41 38.28
N LEU A 70 -3.84 -8.22 38.42
CA LEU A 70 -4.75 -7.82 39.49
C LEU A 70 -6.12 -7.54 38.88
N ASN A 71 -7.12 -8.33 39.25
CA ASN A 71 -8.51 -8.06 38.89
C ASN A 71 -8.98 -6.76 39.58
N CYS A 72 -9.62 -5.88 38.82
CA CYS A 72 -10.14 -4.61 39.33
C CYS A 72 -11.32 -4.11 38.48
N LEU A 73 -12.06 -3.13 38.99
CA LEU A 73 -13.19 -2.57 38.28
C LEU A 73 -12.73 -1.68 37.12
N GLN A 74 -13.52 -1.62 36.06
CA GLN A 74 -13.17 -0.87 34.85
C GLN A 74 -12.92 0.62 35.11
N ASN A 75 -13.66 1.22 36.05
CA ASN A 75 -13.52 2.63 36.44
C ASN A 75 -12.23 2.91 37.24
N GLU A 76 -11.56 1.89 37.76
CA GLU A 76 -10.31 2.02 38.54
C GLU A 76 -9.05 1.87 37.68
N LEU A 77 -9.19 1.34 36.44
CA LEU A 77 -8.06 0.92 35.63
C LEU A 77 -7.04 2.06 35.38
N ASN A 78 -7.50 3.25 34.97
CA ASN A 78 -6.60 4.37 34.66
C ASN A 78 -5.82 4.85 35.88
N GLU A 79 -6.50 4.92 37.04
CA GLU A 79 -5.89 5.37 38.28
C GLU A 79 -4.85 4.37 38.78
N LEU A 80 -5.21 3.08 38.78
CA LEU A 80 -4.32 2.01 39.21
C LEU A 80 -3.12 1.86 38.28
N GLU A 81 -3.31 1.88 36.96
CA GLU A 81 -2.21 1.82 35.98
C GLU A 81 -1.19 2.94 36.24
N ARG A 82 -1.68 4.17 36.46
CA ARG A 82 -0.83 5.32 36.77
C ARG A 82 -0.05 5.13 38.06
N GLN A 83 -0.72 4.72 39.14
CA GLN A 83 -0.07 4.47 40.44
C GLN A 83 1.02 3.40 40.34
N TYR A 84 0.74 2.30 39.65
CA TYR A 84 1.68 1.21 39.48
C TYR A 84 2.86 1.58 38.57
N ILE A 85 2.62 2.31 37.47
CA ILE A 85 3.70 2.83 36.62
C ILE A 85 4.59 3.80 37.40
N GLN A 86 4.00 4.69 38.20
CA GLN A 86 4.75 5.65 39.03
C GLN A 86 5.57 4.95 40.11
N PHE A 87 5.04 3.88 40.71
CA PHE A 87 5.74 3.14 41.77
C PHE A 87 6.89 2.29 41.21
N TYR A 88 6.66 1.53 40.14
CA TYR A 88 7.63 0.58 39.62
C TYR A 88 8.59 1.16 38.57
N CYS A 89 8.27 2.31 37.98
CA CYS A 89 9.00 2.92 36.87
C CYS A 89 9.43 1.91 35.78
N PRO A 90 8.52 1.10 35.21
CA PRO A 90 8.92 -0.02 34.35
C PRO A 90 9.60 0.46 33.07
N THR A 91 10.73 -0.14 32.72
CA THR A 91 11.56 0.29 31.59
C THR A 91 10.77 0.37 30.28
N LEU A 92 9.91 -0.62 29.99
CA LEU A 92 9.19 -0.64 28.71
C LEU A 92 8.07 0.40 28.64
N ASN A 93 7.48 0.84 29.77
CA ASN A 93 6.53 1.95 29.79
C ASN A 93 7.20 3.28 29.40
N GLN A 94 8.51 3.41 29.56
CA GLN A 94 9.30 4.61 29.28
C GLN A 94 9.98 4.62 27.90
N THR A 95 9.90 3.52 27.14
CA THR A 95 10.51 3.43 25.80
C THR A 95 9.48 3.61 24.69
N LYS A 96 9.89 4.02 23.50
CA LYS A 96 9.00 3.95 22.33
C LYS A 96 8.70 2.50 21.98
N VAL A 97 7.45 2.21 21.61
CA VAL A 97 7.07 0.91 21.04
C VAL A 97 7.82 0.76 19.70
N PRO A 98 8.57 -0.33 19.47
CA PRO A 98 9.14 -0.58 18.15
C PRO A 98 7.99 -0.64 17.14
N GLN A 99 7.99 0.26 16.17
CA GLN A 99 7.02 0.18 15.09
C GLN A 99 7.29 -1.13 14.33
N LYS A 100 6.22 -1.90 14.06
CA LYS A 100 6.30 -2.99 13.08
C LYS A 100 6.72 -2.33 11.76
N ASN A 101 7.96 -2.53 11.35
CA ASN A 101 8.48 -1.84 10.19
C ASN A 101 8.10 -2.66 8.96
N LEU A 102 7.43 -2.01 8.00
CA LEU A 102 7.23 -2.61 6.70
C LEU A 102 8.60 -2.97 6.11
N SER A 103 8.67 -4.10 5.40
CA SER A 103 9.90 -4.52 4.73
C SER A 103 10.48 -3.36 3.89
N PRO A 104 11.82 -3.16 3.87
CA PRO A 104 12.42 -2.12 3.05
C PRO A 104 12.02 -2.22 1.57
N SER A 105 11.90 -3.45 1.04
CA SER A 105 11.44 -3.67 -0.34
C SER A 105 9.98 -3.24 -0.56
N PHE A 106 9.07 -3.50 0.39
CA PHE A 106 7.68 -3.05 0.33
C PHE A 106 7.59 -1.53 0.36
N GLN A 107 8.36 -0.87 1.23
CA GLN A 107 8.43 0.58 1.28
C GLN A 107 8.94 1.17 -0.04
N MET A 108 9.94 0.54 -0.66
CA MET A 108 10.52 1.00 -1.92
C MET A 108 9.61 0.77 -3.13
N LEU A 109 8.86 -0.33 -3.17
CA LEU A 109 7.81 -0.52 -4.17
C LEU A 109 6.69 0.51 -3.99
N THR A 110 6.22 0.71 -2.75
CA THR A 110 5.23 1.75 -2.41
C THR A 110 5.67 3.13 -2.90
N LEU A 111 6.94 3.51 -2.65
CA LEU A 111 7.48 4.79 -3.10
C LEU A 111 7.57 4.88 -4.63
N SER A 112 7.91 3.78 -5.30
CA SER A 112 7.96 3.71 -6.76
C SER A 112 6.57 3.93 -7.36
N LEU A 113 5.57 3.20 -6.85
CA LEU A 113 4.19 3.30 -7.32
C LEU A 113 3.59 4.66 -7.02
N LYS A 114 3.89 5.29 -5.87
CA LYS A 114 3.50 6.69 -5.61
C LYS A 114 4.06 7.67 -6.63
N LYS A 115 5.32 7.49 -7.07
CA LYS A 115 5.96 8.36 -8.08
C LYS A 115 5.43 8.11 -9.49
N LEU A 116 4.96 6.90 -9.76
CA LEU A 116 4.41 6.49 -11.06
C LEU A 116 2.89 6.69 -11.13
N ASN A 117 2.24 6.93 -9.99
CA ASN A 117 0.81 7.11 -9.89
C ASN A 117 0.30 8.13 -10.94
N GLU A 118 -0.95 7.96 -11.38
CA GLU A 118 -1.58 8.77 -12.43
C GLU A 118 -1.03 8.56 -13.86
N ARG A 119 0.11 7.87 -14.00
CA ARG A 119 0.74 7.57 -15.31
C ARG A 119 0.74 6.09 -15.62
N VAL A 120 0.24 5.28 -14.70
CA VAL A 120 0.22 3.84 -14.79
C VAL A 120 -1.18 3.31 -14.56
N LEU A 121 -1.46 2.20 -15.23
CA LEU A 121 -2.65 1.39 -15.07
C LEU A 121 -2.20 -0.03 -14.76
N VAL A 122 -2.84 -0.67 -13.80
CA VAL A 122 -2.60 -2.08 -13.53
C VAL A 122 -3.53 -2.90 -14.40
N PHE A 123 -2.96 -3.77 -15.22
CA PHE A 123 -3.75 -4.64 -16.10
C PHE A 123 -4.28 -5.82 -15.31
N GLY A 124 -3.44 -6.39 -14.45
CA GLY A 124 -3.81 -7.54 -13.66
C GLY A 124 -2.60 -8.22 -13.04
N ILE A 125 -2.84 -9.44 -12.59
CA ILE A 125 -1.84 -10.31 -11.99
C ILE A 125 -1.87 -11.68 -12.66
N CYS A 126 -0.69 -12.22 -12.93
CA CYS A 126 -0.53 -13.56 -13.48
C CYS A 126 -0.15 -14.52 -12.33
N PRO A 127 -0.68 -15.75 -12.30
CA PRO A 127 -0.15 -16.80 -11.45
C PRO A 127 1.27 -17.20 -11.89
N ALA A 128 1.98 -17.91 -11.02
CA ALA A 128 3.22 -18.54 -11.41
C ALA A 128 2.96 -19.64 -12.46
N SER A 129 3.82 -19.72 -13.48
CA SER A 129 3.77 -20.68 -14.58
C SER A 129 5.19 -20.97 -15.08
N GLU A 130 5.34 -21.91 -16.02
CA GLU A 130 6.64 -22.20 -16.65
C GLU A 130 7.26 -20.95 -17.30
N LYS A 131 6.45 -20.07 -17.90
CA LYS A 131 6.91 -18.81 -18.51
C LYS A 131 7.18 -17.71 -17.48
N LEU A 132 6.44 -17.69 -16.38
CA LEU A 132 6.51 -16.68 -15.33
C LEU A 132 6.73 -17.38 -13.97
N PRO A 133 7.98 -17.58 -13.52
CA PRO A 133 8.27 -18.42 -12.35
C PRO A 133 7.73 -17.83 -11.03
N LEU A 134 7.31 -16.57 -11.03
CA LEU A 134 6.70 -15.88 -9.89
C LEU A 134 5.33 -15.34 -10.27
N LYS A 135 4.47 -15.20 -9.26
CA LYS A 135 3.23 -14.41 -9.40
C LYS A 135 3.62 -13.00 -9.85
N THR A 136 3.05 -12.54 -10.96
CA THR A 136 3.54 -11.36 -11.69
C THR A 136 2.47 -10.29 -11.80
N LEU A 137 2.69 -9.15 -11.16
CA LEU A 137 1.89 -7.94 -11.31
C LEU A 137 2.26 -7.23 -12.61
N VAL A 138 1.28 -6.97 -13.48
CA VAL A 138 1.49 -6.34 -14.78
C VAL A 138 0.94 -4.91 -14.76
N ILE A 139 1.82 -3.94 -14.99
CA ILE A 139 1.51 -2.51 -14.96
C ILE A 139 1.87 -1.92 -16.33
N GLY A 140 0.92 -1.25 -16.98
CA GLY A 140 1.14 -0.44 -18.17
C GLY A 140 1.40 1.01 -17.80
N TYR A 141 2.50 1.63 -18.26
CA TYR A 141 2.60 3.10 -18.23
C TYR A 141 2.05 3.69 -19.51
N LEU A 142 1.17 4.67 -19.34
CA LEU A 142 0.31 5.20 -20.39
C LEU A 142 0.98 6.41 -21.07
N ALA A 143 0.94 6.46 -22.40
CA ALA A 143 1.28 7.66 -23.15
C ALA A 143 0.61 7.69 -24.52
N ASN A 144 0.25 8.89 -25.00
CA ASN A 144 -0.08 9.07 -26.40
C ASN A 144 1.12 8.68 -27.29
N TYR A 145 0.87 8.14 -28.49
CA TYR A 145 1.93 7.81 -29.46
C TYR A 145 2.91 8.96 -29.74
N THR A 146 2.43 10.20 -29.71
CA THR A 146 3.26 11.40 -29.92
C THR A 146 4.16 11.73 -28.72
N GLU A 147 3.87 11.20 -27.53
CA GLU A 147 4.53 11.54 -26.27
C GLU A 147 5.35 10.38 -25.67
N THR A 148 5.45 9.26 -26.39
CA THR A 148 6.10 8.01 -25.92
C THR A 148 7.50 8.22 -25.37
N ARG A 149 8.34 9.02 -26.05
CA ARG A 149 9.70 9.35 -25.60
C ARG A 149 9.72 10.11 -24.28
N LEU A 150 8.83 11.08 -24.12
CA LEU A 150 8.73 11.90 -22.92
C LEU A 150 8.25 11.04 -21.74
N ALA A 151 7.19 10.26 -21.93
CA ALA A 151 6.65 9.36 -20.92
C ALA A 151 7.70 8.35 -20.44
N THR A 152 8.38 7.68 -21.38
CA THR A 152 9.45 6.72 -21.07
C THR A 152 10.61 7.37 -20.31
N THR A 153 10.98 8.60 -20.66
CA THR A 153 12.04 9.35 -19.97
C THR A 153 11.63 9.69 -18.54
N LEU A 154 10.38 10.10 -18.33
CA LEU A 154 9.87 10.42 -17.00
C LEU A 154 9.78 9.18 -16.11
N VAL A 155 9.29 8.06 -16.63
CA VAL A 155 9.30 6.76 -15.94
C VAL A 155 10.73 6.40 -15.55
N ARG A 156 11.68 6.43 -16.48
CA ARG A 156 13.09 6.13 -16.21
C ARG A 156 13.67 7.01 -15.11
N LYS A 157 13.43 8.33 -15.14
CA LYS A 157 13.89 9.24 -14.08
C LYS A 157 13.28 8.89 -12.72
N SER A 158 11.99 8.57 -12.66
CA SER A 158 11.31 8.13 -11.45
C SER A 158 11.92 6.85 -10.87
N LEU A 159 12.17 5.84 -11.71
CA LEU A 159 12.76 4.57 -11.30
C LEU A 159 14.22 4.74 -10.85
N GLN A 160 15.03 5.52 -11.57
CA GLN A 160 16.42 5.81 -11.20
C GLN A 160 16.52 6.53 -9.86
N ALA A 161 15.60 7.46 -9.57
CA ALA A 161 15.57 8.14 -8.28
C ALA A 161 15.32 7.18 -7.11
N VAL A 162 14.56 6.10 -7.34
CA VAL A 162 14.34 5.05 -6.32
C VAL A 162 15.56 4.15 -6.19
N ASN A 163 16.17 3.74 -7.32
CA ASN A 163 17.35 2.86 -7.33
C ASN A 163 18.60 3.48 -6.66
N ARG A 164 18.69 4.81 -6.58
CA ARG A 164 19.82 5.52 -5.97
C ARG A 164 19.89 5.41 -4.44
N LYS A 165 18.90 4.82 -3.77
CA LYS A 165 18.95 4.68 -2.31
C LYS A 165 20.05 3.67 -1.92
N PRO A 166 21.08 4.10 -1.16
CA PRO A 166 22.18 3.23 -0.76
C PRO A 166 21.66 2.08 0.11
N ASN A 167 22.29 0.90 -0.03
CA ASN A 167 21.99 -0.33 0.73
C ASN A 167 20.59 -0.95 0.52
N SER A 168 19.83 -0.49 -0.49
CA SER A 168 18.59 -1.14 -0.91
C SER A 168 18.87 -2.30 -1.88
N LEU A 169 18.47 -3.51 -1.51
CA LEU A 169 18.42 -4.67 -2.43
C LEU A 169 17.28 -4.53 -3.46
N PHE A 170 16.30 -3.67 -3.19
CA PHE A 170 15.24 -3.35 -4.14
C PHE A 170 15.78 -2.48 -5.27
N ARG A 171 15.60 -2.94 -6.51
CA ARG A 171 15.93 -2.20 -7.74
C ARG A 171 14.92 -2.47 -8.84
N TRP A 172 14.66 -1.46 -9.64
CA TRP A 172 14.05 -1.61 -10.95
C TRP A 172 15.14 -1.88 -11.99
N ILE A 173 14.95 -2.92 -12.80
CA ILE A 173 15.86 -3.37 -13.84
C ILE A 173 15.20 -3.12 -15.19
N GLU A 174 15.84 -2.34 -16.06
CA GLU A 174 15.47 -2.23 -17.47
C GLU A 174 15.96 -3.50 -18.16
N TYR A 175 15.04 -4.37 -18.59
CA TYR A 175 15.42 -5.66 -19.18
C TYR A 175 15.21 -5.69 -20.70
N ASP A 176 14.45 -4.75 -21.24
CA ASP A 176 14.16 -4.67 -22.67
C ASP A 176 13.95 -3.21 -23.07
N ARG A 177 14.68 -2.77 -24.10
CA ARG A 177 14.58 -1.41 -24.66
C ARG A 177 13.97 -1.50 -26.05
N LEU A 178 12.82 -0.87 -26.20
CA LEU A 178 12.06 -0.79 -27.44
C LEU A 178 12.32 0.55 -28.14
N ARG A 179 11.93 0.64 -29.41
CA ARG A 179 12.04 1.89 -30.20
C ARG A 179 11.35 3.08 -29.54
N ASN A 180 10.15 2.85 -28.99
CA ASN A 180 9.32 3.91 -28.41
C ASN A 180 9.14 3.79 -26.89
N GLY A 181 9.79 2.82 -26.24
CA GLY A 181 9.58 2.55 -24.82
C GLY A 181 10.65 1.65 -24.22
N ALA A 182 10.46 1.26 -22.97
CA ALA A 182 11.25 0.22 -22.33
C ALA A 182 10.39 -0.57 -21.35
N ARG A 183 10.82 -1.79 -21.05
CA ARG A 183 10.19 -2.65 -20.04
C ARG A 183 11.11 -2.73 -18.83
N TRP A 184 10.50 -2.62 -17.66
CA TRP A 184 11.19 -2.75 -16.38
C TRP A 184 10.60 -3.85 -15.54
N LEU A 185 11.42 -4.45 -14.69
CA LEU A 185 10.97 -5.38 -13.68
C LEU A 185 11.56 -5.03 -12.31
N THR A 186 10.83 -5.41 -11.26
CA THR A 186 11.35 -5.44 -9.89
C THR A 186 10.70 -6.60 -9.14
N ARG A 187 11.24 -6.93 -7.96
CA ARG A 187 10.72 -8.01 -7.11
C ARG A 187 10.53 -7.52 -5.69
N CYS A 188 9.38 -7.84 -5.11
CA CYS A 188 9.03 -7.49 -3.74
C CYS A 188 8.19 -8.61 -3.12
N ASN A 189 8.63 -9.15 -1.98
CA ASN A 189 7.88 -10.10 -1.16
C ASN A 189 7.28 -11.29 -1.96
N GLY A 190 8.07 -11.88 -2.86
CA GLY A 190 7.66 -13.02 -3.69
C GLY A 190 6.86 -12.68 -4.94
N ILE A 191 6.57 -11.39 -5.19
CA ILE A 191 5.88 -10.90 -6.38
C ILE A 191 6.89 -10.24 -7.32
N GLU A 192 6.85 -10.60 -8.61
CA GLU A 192 7.49 -9.83 -9.67
C GLU A 192 6.54 -8.74 -10.15
N THR A 193 7.02 -7.50 -10.30
CA THR A 193 6.24 -6.42 -10.91
C THR A 193 6.88 -6.05 -12.23
N ARG A 194 6.12 -6.16 -13.32
CA ARG A 194 6.52 -5.77 -14.66
C ARG A 194 5.85 -4.46 -15.04
N LEU A 195 6.66 -3.50 -15.48
CA LEU A 195 6.21 -2.22 -15.99
C LEU A 195 6.46 -2.18 -17.50
N ILE A 196 5.39 -2.17 -18.28
CA ILE A 196 5.41 -2.27 -19.75
C ILE A 196 4.85 -0.99 -20.39
N PRO A 197 5.34 -0.60 -21.59
CA PRO A 197 4.77 0.53 -22.31
C PRO A 197 3.36 0.19 -22.79
N TRP A 198 2.42 1.10 -22.55
CA TRP A 198 1.11 1.05 -23.16
C TRP A 198 0.83 2.36 -23.88
N PHE A 199 0.98 2.33 -25.20
CA PHE A 199 0.84 3.50 -26.05
C PHE A 199 -0.33 3.30 -26.99
N GLN A 200 -1.27 4.24 -26.95
CA GLN A 200 -2.46 4.25 -27.78
C GLN A 200 -2.74 5.68 -28.24
N GLU A 201 -3.54 5.82 -29.30
CA GLU A 201 -3.94 7.13 -29.83
C GLU A 201 -4.87 7.88 -28.87
N ARG A 202 -5.70 7.17 -28.10
CA ARG A 202 -6.69 7.72 -27.19
C ARG A 202 -6.41 7.32 -25.75
N ILE A 203 -5.60 8.11 -25.06
CA ILE A 203 -5.33 7.94 -23.61
C ILE A 203 -5.83 9.18 -22.87
N MET A 204 -6.25 9.02 -21.62
CA MET A 204 -6.54 10.15 -20.74
C MET A 204 -5.24 10.86 -20.35
N HIS A 205 -4.90 11.94 -21.05
CA HIS A 205 -3.76 12.83 -20.76
C HIS A 205 -4.17 14.31 -20.86
N ASN A 206 -3.30 15.25 -20.47
CA ASN A 206 -3.66 16.68 -20.38
C ASN A 206 -4.32 17.25 -21.67
N PRO A 207 -3.75 17.06 -22.87
CA PRO A 207 -4.41 17.43 -24.13
C PRO A 207 -5.82 16.87 -24.31
N SER A 208 -6.07 15.59 -24.04
CA SER A 208 -7.41 15.02 -24.17
C SER A 208 -8.38 15.59 -23.12
N MET A 209 -7.88 15.93 -21.93
CA MET A 209 -8.66 16.58 -20.88
C MET A 209 -9.09 18.01 -21.23
N TYR A 210 -8.36 18.71 -22.11
CA TYR A 210 -8.81 20.00 -22.62
C TYR A 210 -10.06 19.83 -23.47
N SER A 211 -10.11 18.83 -24.35
CA SER A 211 -11.31 18.53 -25.15
C SER A 211 -12.49 18.10 -24.29
N VAL A 212 -12.25 17.34 -23.22
CA VAL A 212 -13.30 16.97 -22.24
C VAL A 212 -13.83 18.20 -21.51
N MET A 213 -12.95 19.13 -21.11
CA MET A 213 -13.38 20.37 -20.46
C MET A 213 -14.09 21.33 -21.40
N GLU A 214 -13.65 21.39 -22.66
CA GLU A 214 -14.31 22.14 -23.73
C GLU A 214 -15.74 21.65 -23.94
N GLU A 215 -15.93 20.34 -24.11
CA GLU A 215 -17.26 19.71 -24.21
C GLU A 215 -18.15 20.07 -22.99
N LYS A 216 -17.58 19.98 -21.79
CA LYS A 216 -18.28 20.27 -20.53
C LYS A 216 -18.69 21.74 -20.37
N ARG A 217 -17.84 22.67 -20.79
CA ARG A 217 -18.06 24.12 -20.58
C ARG A 217 -18.87 24.75 -21.70
N PHE A 218 -18.66 24.31 -22.94
CA PHE A 218 -19.13 25.02 -24.12
C PHE A 218 -19.99 24.14 -25.06
N GLY A 219 -20.10 22.83 -24.78
CA GLY A 219 -20.77 21.88 -25.66
C GLY A 219 -19.89 21.46 -26.85
N VAL A 220 -20.50 20.89 -27.88
CA VAL A 220 -19.76 20.19 -28.96
C VAL A 220 -19.10 21.17 -29.94
N TRP A 221 -19.58 22.41 -30.06
CA TRP A 221 -19.11 23.35 -31.11
C TRP A 221 -19.18 24.82 -30.68
N SER A 222 -18.04 25.41 -30.37
CA SER A 222 -17.82 26.87 -30.42
C SER A 222 -16.32 27.18 -30.45
N SER A 223 -15.90 28.15 -31.26
CA SER A 223 -14.54 28.70 -31.19
C SER A 223 -14.32 29.35 -29.82
N ILE A 224 -13.43 28.78 -29.00
CA ILE A 224 -13.10 29.32 -27.68
C ILE A 224 -12.10 30.48 -27.84
N PRO A 225 -12.36 31.66 -27.23
CA PRO A 225 -11.37 32.72 -27.09
C PRO A 225 -10.06 32.21 -26.45
N LEU A 226 -8.91 32.71 -26.92
CA LEU A 226 -7.60 32.19 -26.48
C LEU A 226 -7.38 32.30 -24.97
N ASP A 227 -7.84 33.39 -24.35
CA ASP A 227 -7.75 33.65 -22.92
C ASP A 227 -8.59 32.66 -22.09
N GLU A 228 -9.80 32.33 -22.54
CA GLU A 228 -10.64 31.29 -21.91
C GLU A 228 -10.02 29.90 -22.06
N TYR A 229 -9.45 29.59 -23.23
CA TYR A 229 -8.71 28.35 -23.46
C TYR A 229 -7.50 28.23 -22.54
N GLU A 230 -6.73 29.31 -22.36
CA GLU A 230 -5.58 29.31 -21.45
C GLU A 230 -5.99 29.13 -19.99
N LYS A 231 -7.07 29.79 -19.55
CA LYS A 231 -7.63 29.60 -18.22
C LYS A 231 -8.06 28.14 -18.00
N MET A 232 -8.75 27.54 -18.96
CA MET A 232 -9.13 26.13 -18.93
C MET A 232 -7.90 25.22 -18.82
N ARG A 233 -6.81 25.48 -19.56
CA ARG A 233 -5.58 24.69 -19.42
C ARG A 233 -4.99 24.76 -18.02
N GLN A 234 -5.03 25.93 -17.38
CA GLN A 234 -4.56 26.09 -15.99
C GLN A 234 -5.47 25.32 -15.02
N ASP A 235 -6.79 25.37 -15.22
CA ASP A 235 -7.75 24.62 -14.42
C ASP A 235 -7.49 23.10 -14.51
N VAL A 236 -7.33 22.53 -15.72
CA VAL A 236 -6.98 21.10 -15.90
C VAL A 236 -5.67 20.73 -15.22
N LYS A 237 -4.67 21.63 -15.26
CA LYS A 237 -3.37 21.39 -14.62
C LYS A 237 -3.46 21.42 -13.09
N ALA A 238 -4.37 22.20 -12.54
CA ALA A 238 -4.60 22.29 -11.10
C ALA A 238 -5.44 21.12 -10.55
N MET A 239 -6.26 20.48 -11.39
CA MET A 239 -7.05 19.31 -10.99
C MET A 239 -6.17 18.12 -10.62
N SER A 240 -6.56 17.45 -9.54
CA SER A 240 -6.08 16.11 -9.21
C SER A 240 -6.47 15.10 -10.29
N PHE A 241 -5.75 13.99 -10.35
CA PHE A 241 -6.09 12.91 -11.28
C PHE A 241 -7.50 12.34 -11.06
N THR A 242 -7.95 12.23 -9.81
CA THR A 242 -9.31 11.77 -9.50
C THR A 242 -10.37 12.72 -10.06
N GLU A 243 -10.17 14.03 -9.92
CA GLU A 243 -11.09 15.03 -10.48
C GLU A 243 -11.11 14.96 -12.01
N ARG A 244 -9.94 14.81 -12.65
CA ARG A 244 -9.87 14.61 -14.11
C ARG A 244 -10.59 13.34 -14.55
N LEU A 245 -10.42 12.24 -13.80
CA LEU A 245 -11.08 10.97 -14.09
C LEU A 245 -12.61 11.10 -13.99
N GLU A 246 -13.12 11.71 -12.92
CA GLU A 246 -14.55 11.93 -12.74
C GLU A 246 -15.12 12.88 -13.81
N LEU A 247 -14.40 13.95 -14.15
CA LEU A 247 -14.81 14.86 -15.22
C LEU A 247 -14.96 14.12 -16.55
N ALA A 248 -13.99 13.26 -16.89
CA ALA A 248 -13.98 12.53 -18.14
C ALA A 248 -14.97 11.36 -18.18
N ARG A 249 -15.28 10.70 -17.05
CA ARG A 249 -16.42 9.76 -16.94
C ARG A 249 -17.77 10.40 -17.20
N ASN A 250 -17.87 11.72 -17.09
CA ASN A 250 -19.12 12.43 -17.28
C ASN A 250 -19.19 13.17 -18.63
N SER A 251 -18.32 12.86 -19.59
CA SER A 251 -18.31 13.44 -20.95
C SER A 251 -18.23 12.35 -22.02
N GLU A 252 -18.81 12.61 -23.18
CA GLU A 252 -18.85 11.66 -24.29
C GLU A 252 -17.46 11.41 -24.89
N ILE A 253 -16.64 12.47 -25.01
CA ILE A 253 -15.24 12.36 -25.44
C ILE A 253 -14.44 11.57 -24.40
N GLY A 254 -14.65 11.87 -23.11
CA GLY A 254 -13.93 11.23 -22.02
C GLY A 254 -14.14 9.72 -21.96
N TRP A 255 -15.38 9.24 -22.13
CA TRP A 255 -15.71 7.81 -22.23
C TRP A 255 -14.96 7.05 -23.35
N LYS A 256 -14.45 7.74 -24.37
CA LYS A 256 -13.72 7.12 -25.49
C LYS A 256 -12.20 7.11 -25.28
N LEU A 257 -11.70 7.63 -24.16
CA LEU A 257 -10.27 7.64 -23.83
C LEU A 257 -9.93 6.40 -23.02
N PHE A 258 -8.76 5.79 -23.18
CA PHE A 258 -8.28 4.76 -22.26
C PHE A 258 -7.73 5.40 -20.98
N PRO A 259 -8.07 4.96 -19.76
CA PRO A 259 -8.83 3.77 -19.38
C PRO A 259 -10.29 4.06 -19.01
N LEU A 260 -10.94 5.01 -19.69
CA LEU A 260 -12.34 5.39 -19.51
C LEU A 260 -13.27 4.65 -20.48
N GLU A 261 -12.78 4.26 -21.67
CA GLU A 261 -13.43 3.24 -22.52
C GLU A 261 -13.53 1.90 -21.76
N CYS A 262 -12.68 1.72 -20.75
CA CYS A 262 -12.57 0.52 -19.93
C CYS A 262 -12.75 0.90 -18.46
N GLY A 263 -13.98 1.18 -17.99
CA GLY A 263 -14.41 1.62 -16.62
C GLY A 263 -13.60 1.19 -15.38
N SER A 264 -12.33 1.53 -15.36
CA SER A 264 -11.31 1.02 -14.45
C SER A 264 -11.54 1.53 -13.04
N GLN A 265 -11.11 0.77 -12.04
CA GLN A 265 -11.39 1.06 -10.64
C GLN A 265 -10.11 1.32 -9.86
N LEU A 266 -10.16 2.28 -8.94
CA LEU A 266 -9.07 2.49 -7.99
C LEU A 266 -9.03 1.30 -7.02
N ARG A 267 -7.92 0.56 -7.02
CA ARG A 267 -7.62 -0.50 -6.06
C ARG A 267 -6.30 -0.23 -5.36
N VAL A 268 -6.09 -0.86 -4.22
CA VAL A 268 -4.85 -0.73 -3.47
C VAL A 268 -3.83 -1.73 -4.00
N VAL A 269 -2.65 -1.26 -4.37
CA VAL A 269 -1.52 -2.08 -4.84
C VAL A 269 -0.25 -1.60 -4.13
N SER A 270 0.38 -2.47 -3.34
CA SER A 270 1.46 -2.12 -2.42
C SER A 270 1.13 -0.88 -1.58
N GLY A 271 -0.08 -0.80 -1.05
CA GLY A 271 -0.53 0.35 -0.24
C GLY A 271 -0.77 1.67 -1.00
N VAL A 272 -0.77 1.67 -2.33
CA VAL A 272 -1.06 2.85 -3.18
C VAL A 272 -2.38 2.63 -3.92
N LYS A 273 -3.27 3.64 -3.95
CA LYS A 273 -4.47 3.59 -4.80
C LYS A 273 -4.07 3.83 -6.25
N ILE A 274 -4.23 2.83 -7.11
CA ILE A 274 -3.90 2.88 -8.54
C ILE A 274 -5.10 2.37 -9.33
N LEU A 275 -5.32 2.91 -10.53
CA LEU A 275 -6.34 2.37 -11.43
C LEU A 275 -5.97 0.96 -11.85
N CYS A 276 -6.96 0.07 -11.77
CA CYS A 276 -6.86 -1.32 -12.16
C CYS A 276 -8.03 -1.66 -13.08
N LEU A 277 -7.78 -2.52 -14.08
CA LEU A 277 -8.84 -3.07 -14.92
C LEU A 277 -9.73 -4.02 -14.10
N THR A 278 -11.02 -4.03 -14.43
CA THR A 278 -11.95 -5.08 -13.98
C THR A 278 -11.76 -6.35 -14.82
N SER A 279 -12.35 -7.47 -14.38
CA SER A 279 -12.28 -8.74 -15.14
C SER A 279 -12.84 -8.59 -16.55
N GLU A 280 -14.02 -8.00 -16.68
CA GLU A 280 -14.66 -7.70 -17.98
C GLU A 280 -13.76 -6.86 -18.89
N GLN A 281 -13.09 -5.85 -18.34
CA GLN A 281 -12.20 -4.99 -19.13
C GLN A 281 -10.93 -5.71 -19.55
N LEU A 282 -10.39 -6.56 -18.68
CA LEU A 282 -9.22 -7.35 -19.00
C LEU A 282 -9.55 -8.37 -20.09
N GLU A 283 -10.74 -8.98 -20.07
CA GLU A 283 -11.24 -9.84 -21.15
C GLU A 283 -11.32 -9.09 -22.48
N ILE A 284 -12.00 -7.93 -22.50
CA ILE A 284 -12.08 -7.07 -23.71
C ILE A 284 -10.67 -6.68 -24.20
N LEU A 285 -9.75 -6.36 -23.28
CA LEU A 285 -8.38 -5.98 -23.61
C LEU A 285 -7.63 -7.15 -24.25
N VAL A 286 -7.74 -8.36 -23.68
CA VAL A 286 -7.09 -9.57 -24.17
C VAL A 286 -7.67 -9.99 -25.53
N ASP A 287 -8.98 -9.87 -25.73
CA ASP A 287 -9.63 -10.15 -27.00
C ASP A 287 -9.14 -9.21 -28.12
N LYS A 288 -9.00 -7.91 -27.82
CA LYS A 288 -8.45 -6.92 -28.75
C LYS A 288 -6.94 -7.08 -28.96
N HIS A 289 -6.22 -7.62 -27.96
CA HIS A 289 -4.76 -7.73 -27.96
C HIS A 289 -4.28 -9.11 -27.46
N PRO A 290 -4.41 -10.18 -28.28
CA PRO A 290 -4.11 -11.56 -27.86
C PRO A 290 -2.67 -11.78 -27.37
N TYR A 291 -1.71 -10.98 -27.85
CA TYR A 291 -0.31 -11.03 -27.39
C TYR A 291 -0.15 -10.77 -25.88
N ILE A 292 -1.11 -10.10 -25.24
CA ILE A 292 -1.10 -9.90 -23.78
C ILE A 292 -1.18 -11.26 -23.09
N GLN A 293 -2.11 -12.13 -23.50
CA GLN A 293 -2.24 -13.47 -22.94
C GLN A 293 -1.01 -14.34 -23.24
N GLU A 294 -0.38 -14.17 -24.40
CA GLU A 294 0.84 -14.91 -24.76
C GLU A 294 2.04 -14.52 -23.89
N GLN A 295 2.19 -13.23 -23.58
CA GLN A 295 3.28 -12.67 -22.75
C GLN A 295 2.99 -12.78 -21.24
N HIS A 296 1.71 -12.81 -20.88
CA HIS A 296 1.19 -12.78 -19.51
C HIS A 296 0.10 -13.85 -19.34
N PRO A 297 0.46 -15.14 -19.42
CA PRO A 297 -0.51 -16.23 -19.41
C PRO A 297 -1.27 -16.28 -18.09
N GLY A 298 -2.60 -16.39 -18.19
CA GLY A 298 -3.49 -16.46 -17.03
C GLY A 298 -3.60 -15.15 -16.27
N ILE A 299 -3.34 -14.00 -16.93
CA ILE A 299 -3.58 -12.69 -16.32
C ILE A 299 -5.04 -12.56 -15.88
N CYS A 300 -5.26 -12.15 -14.64
CA CYS A 300 -6.58 -11.88 -14.09
C CYS A 300 -6.63 -10.50 -13.41
N ALA A 301 -7.83 -9.94 -13.28
CA ALA A 301 -8.03 -8.69 -12.57
C ALA A 301 -7.68 -8.83 -11.08
N ILE A 302 -7.47 -7.69 -10.42
CA ILE A 302 -7.05 -7.65 -9.02
C ILE A 302 -8.22 -7.18 -8.15
N ASP A 303 -8.62 -8.05 -7.22
CA ASP A 303 -9.67 -7.74 -6.24
C ASP A 303 -9.11 -7.18 -4.92
N GLU A 304 -7.91 -7.63 -4.53
CA GLU A 304 -7.23 -7.24 -3.28
C GLU A 304 -5.74 -6.92 -3.52
N ASP A 305 -5.09 -6.23 -2.58
CA ASP A 305 -3.68 -5.84 -2.72
C ASP A 305 -2.79 -7.09 -2.88
N PRO A 306 -2.20 -7.31 -4.07
CA PRO A 306 -1.55 -8.58 -4.37
C PRO A 306 -0.15 -8.68 -3.75
N VAL A 307 0.39 -7.59 -3.19
CA VAL A 307 1.74 -7.53 -2.65
C VAL A 307 1.69 -7.79 -1.14
N PRO A 308 2.25 -8.91 -0.64
CA PRO A 308 2.19 -9.23 0.79
C PRO A 308 2.82 -8.15 1.65
N LYS A 309 2.12 -7.72 2.69
CA LYS A 309 2.65 -6.79 3.71
C LYS A 309 3.45 -7.58 4.75
N LEU A 310 4.73 -7.79 4.48
CA LEU A 310 5.64 -8.41 5.44
C LEU A 310 6.09 -7.38 6.48
N LEU A 311 5.78 -7.67 7.74
CA LEU A 311 6.16 -6.87 8.91
C LEU A 311 7.41 -7.50 9.54
N PHE A 312 8.41 -6.66 9.79
CA PHE A 312 9.66 -7.03 10.45
C PHE A 312 9.81 -6.26 11.77
#